data_AF-A0A8J3KIG5-F1
#
_entry.id   AF-A0A8J3KIG5-F1
#
_cell.length_a   1.000
_cell.length_b   1.000
_cell.length_c   1.000
_cell.angle_alpha   90.00
_cell.angle_beta   90.00
_cell.angle_gamma   90.00
#
_symmetry.space_group_name_H-M   'P 1'
#
loop_
_entity.id
_entity.type
_entity.pdbx_description
1 polymer ?
#
loop_
_entity_poly.entity_id
_entity_poly.type
_entity_poly.pdbx_seq_one_letter_code
_entity_poly.pdbx_strand_id
1 'polypeptide(L)'
;MKWRLRPIAVTAALGTVVAAAVLSAGAAPAAAAPVICEQYGTAGVQGGKYIVQNNRWGASTAQCIDVSNAGFTVTRADHDNATNGPPASYPSIYAGCHYGACTAGSGLPARVSSLNNPRATFNISTPNSGEWDAAFDLWFDAAANPPGQNYGAEVMIWTNHRGRPQPIGGRIATVNLEGGTWDVWFGNIGWNVISYVRTVPANTFANFSLKAFVNDSVGRGKIDPNWYMTSVQAGFEPWIGAAGLAVNLFDFNVNGNAAGGDGGGDVSVIRGVASSRCVDVAGWGKNDGTPVQLYDCFPNNNNQRWRRVGNTFVSLDSGKCLDVSGGRTNNGAAVQLWTCLNNGAQQWVVNGNGSIVNPNSGKCLDAIEFGTANGTRLQIWDCGNPLGGNQQWRWG
;
A
#
# COMPACT_ATOMS: atom_id res chain seq x y z
N MET A 1 -57.06 -31.24 78.11
CA MET A 1 -56.93 -31.09 76.65
C MET A 1 -55.86 -30.05 76.37
N LYS A 2 -54.77 -30.47 75.71
CA LYS A 2 -53.45 -29.83 75.79
C LYS A 2 -53.15 -28.87 74.63
N TRP A 3 -52.67 -27.68 75.00
CA TRP A 3 -51.52 -26.90 74.49
C TRP A 3 -51.47 -26.42 73.02
N ARG A 4 -51.37 -25.09 72.89
CA ARG A 4 -51.01 -24.33 71.69
C ARG A 4 -49.54 -24.56 71.31
N LEU A 5 -49.28 -24.75 70.02
CA LEU A 5 -47.96 -24.57 69.39
C LEU A 5 -48.17 -23.84 68.05
N ARG A 6 -47.50 -22.70 67.89
CA ARG A 6 -47.41 -21.94 66.63
C ARG A 6 -46.23 -22.47 65.82
N PRO A 7 -46.37 -22.80 64.53
CA PRO A 7 -45.23 -22.95 63.64
C PRO A 7 -44.81 -21.60 63.05
N ILE A 8 -43.50 -21.39 63.04
CA ILE A 8 -42.75 -20.26 62.51
C ILE A 8 -42.75 -20.32 60.98
N ALA A 9 -42.94 -19.19 60.32
CA ALA A 9 -42.79 -19.05 58.87
C ALA A 9 -41.31 -19.21 58.48
N VAL A 10 -41.01 -20.16 57.60
CA VAL A 10 -39.73 -20.25 56.88
C VAL A 10 -40.01 -19.89 55.44
N THR A 11 -39.73 -18.65 55.06
CA THR A 11 -39.67 -18.22 53.66
C THR A 11 -38.35 -18.72 53.06
N ALA A 12 -38.40 -19.83 52.32
CA ALA A 12 -37.31 -20.24 51.46
C ALA A 12 -37.31 -19.33 50.20
N ALA A 13 -36.34 -18.44 50.11
CA ALA A 13 -36.09 -17.67 48.89
C ALA A 13 -35.53 -18.61 47.81
N LEU A 14 -36.32 -18.89 46.77
CA LEU A 14 -35.84 -19.48 45.53
C LEU A 14 -34.97 -18.45 44.81
N GLY A 15 -33.66 -18.49 45.06
CA GLY A 15 -32.67 -17.81 44.23
C GLY A 15 -32.48 -18.58 42.93
N THR A 16 -33.07 -18.12 41.83
CA THR A 16 -32.74 -18.58 40.48
C THR A 16 -31.32 -18.11 40.14
N VAL A 17 -30.34 -18.99 40.31
CA VAL A 17 -29.01 -18.81 39.72
C VAL A 17 -29.14 -19.06 38.22
N VAL A 18 -29.30 -17.99 37.43
CA VAL A 18 -29.08 -18.04 35.99
C VAL A 18 -27.58 -18.12 35.78
N ALA A 19 -27.06 -19.34 35.58
CA ALA A 19 -25.71 -19.53 35.08
C ALA A 19 -25.65 -18.98 33.65
N ALA A 20 -25.13 -17.76 33.51
CA ALA A 20 -24.77 -17.22 32.21
C ALA A 20 -23.62 -18.07 31.65
N ALA A 21 -23.94 -19.03 30.79
CA ALA A 21 -22.95 -19.70 29.97
C ALA A 21 -22.37 -18.64 29.02
N VAL A 22 -21.23 -18.07 29.40
CA VAL A 22 -20.40 -17.28 28.48
C VAL A 22 -19.90 -18.26 27.44
N LEU A 23 -20.57 -18.29 26.29
CA LEU A 23 -20.02 -18.85 25.06
C LEU A 23 -18.80 -18.00 24.71
N SER A 24 -17.65 -18.36 25.26
CA SER A 24 -16.37 -17.96 24.70
C SER A 24 -16.33 -18.54 23.29
N ALA A 25 -16.69 -17.73 22.30
CA ALA A 25 -16.32 -17.96 20.93
C ALA A 25 -14.80 -17.99 20.89
N GLY A 26 -14.22 -19.18 21.06
CA GLY A 26 -12.82 -19.40 20.80
C GLY A 26 -12.57 -18.92 19.38
N ALA A 27 -11.62 -18.01 19.19
CA ALA A 27 -11.09 -17.75 17.87
C ALA A 27 -10.73 -19.12 17.27
N ALA A 28 -11.31 -19.45 16.11
CA ALA A 28 -10.91 -20.64 15.39
C ALA A 28 -9.38 -20.62 15.27
N PRO A 29 -8.67 -21.73 15.51
CA PRO A 29 -7.23 -21.76 15.28
C PRO A 29 -6.99 -21.30 13.84
N ALA A 30 -6.07 -20.35 13.65
CA ALA A 30 -5.65 -19.94 12.32
C ALA A 30 -5.26 -21.22 11.57
N ALA A 31 -6.03 -21.56 10.53
CA ALA A 31 -5.73 -22.74 9.72
C ALA A 31 -4.29 -22.62 9.24
N ALA A 32 -3.49 -23.67 9.45
CA ALA A 32 -2.16 -23.75 8.87
C ALA A 32 -2.30 -23.46 7.37
N ALA A 33 -1.56 -22.46 6.90
CA ALA A 33 -1.72 -22.00 5.53
C ALA A 33 -1.27 -23.13 4.56
N PRO A 34 -1.96 -23.30 3.41
CA PRO A 34 -1.82 -24.51 2.62
C PRO A 34 -0.51 -24.52 1.82
N VAL A 35 0.16 -25.67 1.80
CA VAL A 35 1.16 -25.98 0.78
C VAL A 35 0.40 -26.41 -0.48
N ILE A 36 0.70 -25.75 -1.60
CA ILE A 36 0.07 -26.01 -2.90
C ILE A 36 1.12 -26.60 -3.83
N CYS A 37 0.86 -27.79 -4.36
CA CYS A 37 1.71 -28.44 -5.35
C CYS A 37 0.98 -28.76 -6.66
N GLU A 38 -0.36 -28.67 -6.68
CA GLU A 38 -1.14 -28.84 -7.90
C GLU A 38 -0.77 -27.75 -8.91
N GLN A 39 -0.72 -28.11 -10.19
CA GLN A 39 -0.28 -27.23 -11.27
C GLN A 39 -0.99 -25.88 -11.27
N TYR A 40 -2.31 -25.89 -11.04
CA TYR A 40 -3.17 -24.69 -10.97
C TYR A 40 -3.85 -24.54 -9.62
N GLY A 41 -3.26 -25.08 -8.55
CA GLY A 41 -3.80 -24.91 -7.20
C GLY A 41 -3.75 -23.44 -6.77
N THR A 42 -4.75 -23.01 -6.01
CA THR A 42 -4.90 -21.63 -5.53
C THR A 42 -5.37 -21.58 -4.08
N ALA A 43 -5.06 -20.50 -3.37
CA ALA A 43 -5.62 -20.21 -2.05
C ALA A 43 -5.97 -18.72 -1.90
N GLY A 44 -7.12 -18.44 -1.29
CA GLY A 44 -7.47 -17.08 -0.88
C GLY A 44 -6.72 -16.68 0.39
N VAL A 45 -6.21 -15.45 0.44
CA VAL A 45 -5.49 -14.88 1.60
C VAL A 45 -6.07 -13.54 2.00
N GLN A 46 -5.78 -13.08 3.23
CA GLN A 46 -6.29 -11.82 3.80
C GLN A 46 -7.82 -11.71 3.71
N GLY A 47 -8.53 -12.79 4.06
CA GLY A 47 -9.99 -12.83 3.98
C GLY A 47 -10.55 -12.80 2.55
N GLY A 48 -9.77 -13.24 1.56
CA GLY A 48 -10.17 -13.26 0.14
C GLY A 48 -9.86 -11.97 -0.61
N LYS A 49 -9.17 -11.02 0.03
CA LYS A 49 -8.67 -9.79 -0.62
C LYS A 49 -7.75 -10.12 -1.80
N TYR A 50 -6.95 -11.18 -1.65
CA TYR A 50 -6.04 -11.67 -2.68
C TYR A 50 -6.18 -13.18 -2.87
N ILE A 51 -5.75 -13.66 -4.02
CA ILE A 51 -5.55 -15.08 -4.31
C ILE A 51 -4.08 -15.32 -4.60
N VAL A 52 -3.53 -16.38 -4.01
CA VAL A 52 -2.21 -16.94 -4.33
C VAL A 52 -2.41 -18.13 -5.25
N GLN A 53 -1.59 -18.25 -6.29
CA GLN A 53 -1.66 -19.30 -7.29
C GLN A 53 -0.30 -19.95 -7.54
N ASN A 54 -0.27 -21.27 -7.67
CA ASN A 54 0.95 -22.00 -8.05
C ASN A 54 1.30 -21.78 -9.53
N ASN A 55 0.26 -21.74 -10.39
CA ASN A 55 0.31 -21.34 -11.79
C ASN A 55 1.55 -21.87 -12.56
N ARG A 56 1.71 -23.19 -12.54
CA ARG A 56 2.79 -23.88 -13.27
C ARG A 56 2.36 -24.20 -14.70
N TRP A 57 2.15 -23.16 -15.49
CA TRP A 57 1.57 -23.26 -16.82
C TRP A 57 2.55 -23.76 -17.91
N GLY A 58 3.85 -23.47 -17.75
CA GLY A 58 4.87 -23.65 -18.80
C GLY A 58 5.75 -24.90 -18.64
N ALA A 59 5.52 -25.75 -17.63
CA ALA A 59 6.32 -26.95 -17.40
C ALA A 59 5.57 -28.09 -16.70
N SER A 60 6.04 -29.32 -16.94
CA SER A 60 5.61 -30.54 -16.23
C SER A 60 6.45 -30.88 -15.00
N THR A 61 7.62 -30.26 -14.85
CA THR A 61 8.51 -30.39 -13.68
C THR A 61 7.81 -29.95 -12.40
N ALA A 62 8.18 -30.51 -11.24
CA ALA A 62 7.44 -30.24 -10.01
C ALA A 62 7.67 -28.81 -9.48
N GLN A 63 6.61 -28.22 -8.91
CA GLN A 63 6.68 -26.94 -8.19
C GLN A 63 5.70 -26.99 -7.01
N CYS A 64 6.14 -26.48 -5.85
CA CYS A 64 5.28 -26.29 -4.69
C CYS A 64 5.50 -24.91 -4.07
N ILE A 65 4.43 -24.30 -3.59
CA ILE A 65 4.46 -23.05 -2.82
C ILE A 65 3.87 -23.27 -1.43
N ASP A 66 4.50 -22.69 -0.41
CA ASP A 66 3.98 -22.58 0.94
C ASP A 66 3.32 -21.20 1.09
N VAL A 67 2.00 -21.18 1.22
CA VAL A 67 1.22 -19.95 1.27
C VAL A 67 1.24 -19.40 2.70
N SER A 68 1.23 -18.07 2.85
CA SER A 68 0.99 -17.41 4.13
C SER A 68 -0.11 -16.36 3.97
N ASN A 69 -0.56 -15.74 5.07
CA ASN A 69 -1.53 -14.67 4.95
C ASN A 69 -0.98 -13.41 4.25
N ALA A 70 0.35 -13.23 4.20
CA ALA A 70 0.99 -12.04 3.61
C ALA A 70 1.49 -12.25 2.17
N GLY A 71 1.63 -13.51 1.73
CA GLY A 71 2.18 -13.89 0.43
C GLY A 71 2.49 -15.38 0.37
N PHE A 72 3.65 -15.77 -0.16
CA PHE A 72 4.03 -17.20 -0.30
C PHE A 72 5.54 -17.38 -0.47
N THR A 73 6.03 -18.61 -0.25
CA THR A 73 7.40 -19.04 -0.54
C THR A 73 7.38 -20.21 -1.51
N VAL A 74 8.20 -20.19 -2.55
CA VAL A 74 8.45 -21.36 -3.42
C VAL A 74 9.34 -22.34 -2.66
N THR A 75 8.79 -23.49 -2.26
CA THR A 75 9.50 -24.51 -1.48
C THR A 75 10.14 -25.58 -2.36
N ARG A 76 9.63 -25.79 -3.57
CA ARG A 76 10.18 -26.69 -4.58
C ARG A 76 9.97 -26.08 -5.97
N ALA A 77 10.98 -26.19 -6.82
CA ALA A 77 10.91 -25.82 -8.23
C ALA A 77 12.01 -26.57 -8.99
N ASP A 78 11.63 -27.63 -9.71
CA ASP A 78 12.56 -28.53 -10.41
C ASP A 78 12.76 -28.12 -11.88
N HIS A 79 12.59 -26.84 -12.19
CA HIS A 79 12.57 -26.31 -13.56
C HIS A 79 13.98 -26.25 -14.18
N ASP A 80 14.07 -26.53 -15.48
CA ASP A 80 15.30 -26.43 -16.29
C ASP A 80 15.04 -25.83 -17.69
N ASN A 81 13.98 -25.04 -17.83
CA ASN A 81 13.54 -24.48 -19.11
C ASN A 81 14.65 -23.64 -19.77
N ALA A 82 14.72 -23.71 -21.11
CA ALA A 82 15.63 -22.88 -21.89
C ALA A 82 15.28 -21.39 -21.73
N THR A 83 16.28 -20.57 -21.40
CA THR A 83 16.09 -19.15 -21.02
C THR A 83 15.82 -18.22 -22.19
N ASN A 84 15.85 -18.73 -23.42
CA ASN A 84 15.39 -18.05 -24.64
C ASN A 84 13.96 -18.43 -25.04
N GLY A 85 13.26 -19.23 -24.22
CA GLY A 85 11.86 -19.63 -24.37
C GLY A 85 10.99 -19.10 -23.23
N PRO A 86 9.75 -19.60 -23.09
CA PRO A 86 8.86 -19.23 -21.99
C PRO A 86 9.37 -19.75 -20.63
N PRO A 87 9.03 -19.07 -19.52
CA PRO A 87 9.31 -19.59 -18.18
C PRO A 87 8.48 -20.86 -17.91
N ALA A 88 8.85 -21.57 -16.85
CA ALA A 88 8.18 -22.78 -16.43
C ALA A 88 6.83 -22.52 -15.74
N SER A 89 6.67 -21.35 -15.13
CA SER A 89 5.54 -21.00 -14.28
C SER A 89 5.48 -19.51 -14.02
N TYR A 90 4.41 -19.07 -13.36
CA TYR A 90 4.34 -17.76 -12.72
C TYR A 90 3.60 -17.86 -11.37
N PRO A 91 4.21 -18.48 -10.33
CA PRO A 91 3.65 -18.45 -8.99
C PRO A 91 3.53 -17.00 -8.52
N SER A 92 2.31 -16.60 -8.16
CA SER A 92 2.00 -15.20 -7.89
C SER A 92 0.87 -15.03 -6.89
N ILE A 93 0.80 -13.81 -6.34
CA ILE A 93 -0.34 -13.30 -5.58
C ILE A 93 -1.00 -12.19 -6.40
N TYR A 94 -2.33 -12.16 -6.44
CA TYR A 94 -3.04 -11.17 -7.26
C TYR A 94 -4.28 -10.56 -6.60
N ALA A 95 -4.64 -9.39 -7.12
CA ALA A 95 -5.92 -8.72 -6.92
C ALA A 95 -6.65 -8.55 -8.26
N GLY A 96 -7.98 -8.65 -8.27
CA GLY A 96 -8.79 -8.55 -9.49
C GLY A 96 -9.20 -9.91 -10.03
N CYS A 97 -9.37 -10.01 -11.35
CA CYS A 97 -9.89 -11.19 -12.03
C CYS A 97 -8.86 -11.81 -12.99
N HIS A 98 -8.65 -13.11 -12.86
CA HIS A 98 -7.77 -13.91 -13.71
C HIS A 98 -8.45 -15.22 -14.08
N TYR A 99 -8.57 -15.52 -15.39
CA TYR A 99 -9.30 -16.69 -15.92
C TYR A 99 -10.70 -16.85 -15.31
N GLY A 100 -11.46 -15.74 -15.21
CA GLY A 100 -12.79 -15.70 -14.61
C GLY A 100 -12.84 -15.65 -13.08
N ALA A 101 -11.77 -16.05 -12.37
CA ALA A 101 -11.72 -16.07 -10.91
C ALA A 101 -11.31 -14.71 -10.33
N CYS A 102 -12.17 -14.13 -9.48
CA CYS A 102 -12.00 -12.78 -8.94
C CYS A 102 -11.76 -12.76 -7.43
N THR A 103 -10.93 -11.83 -6.98
CA THR A 103 -10.75 -11.54 -5.55
C THR A 103 -11.84 -10.60 -5.01
N ALA A 104 -12.06 -10.63 -3.69
CA ALA A 104 -13.06 -9.80 -3.05
C ALA A 104 -12.56 -8.35 -2.86
N GLY A 105 -13.38 -7.37 -3.24
CA GLY A 105 -13.14 -5.96 -2.91
C GLY A 105 -11.90 -5.33 -3.56
N SER A 106 -11.35 -5.92 -4.63
CA SER A 106 -10.18 -5.37 -5.33
C SER A 106 -10.43 -4.04 -6.04
N GLY A 107 -11.70 -3.78 -6.40
CA GLY A 107 -12.10 -2.68 -7.27
C GLY A 107 -11.65 -2.86 -8.72
N LEU A 108 -11.20 -4.06 -9.09
CA LEU A 108 -10.96 -4.49 -10.46
C LEU A 108 -12.03 -5.52 -10.85
N PRO A 109 -12.45 -5.59 -12.12
CA PRO A 109 -11.90 -4.85 -13.27
C PRO A 109 -12.29 -3.37 -13.30
N ALA A 110 -11.38 -2.49 -13.73
CA ALA A 110 -11.63 -1.05 -13.84
C ALA A 110 -11.20 -0.50 -15.20
N ARG A 111 -11.97 0.44 -15.77
CA ARG A 111 -11.61 1.05 -17.06
C ARG A 111 -10.30 1.82 -16.94
N VAL A 112 -9.39 1.63 -17.89
CA VAL A 112 -8.07 2.27 -17.93
C VAL A 112 -8.19 3.79 -17.83
N SER A 113 -9.07 4.39 -18.62
CA SER A 113 -9.40 5.83 -18.57
C SER A 113 -9.92 6.33 -17.23
N SER A 114 -10.49 5.45 -16.40
CA SER A 114 -11.03 5.79 -15.08
C SER A 114 -10.09 5.45 -13.92
N LEU A 115 -8.95 4.81 -14.18
CA LEU A 115 -7.99 4.45 -13.14
C LEU A 115 -7.51 5.72 -12.45
N ASN A 116 -7.76 5.86 -11.15
CA ASN A 116 -7.33 7.03 -10.41
C ASN A 116 -5.81 7.05 -10.25
N ASN A 117 -5.24 6.11 -9.49
CA ASN A 117 -3.81 5.83 -9.47
C ASN A 117 -3.57 4.50 -8.70
N PRO A 118 -3.79 3.34 -9.34
CA PRO A 118 -3.50 2.05 -8.72
C PRO A 118 -2.06 2.01 -8.19
N ARG A 119 -1.89 1.60 -6.93
CA ARG A 119 -0.59 1.46 -6.28
C ARG A 119 -0.45 0.11 -5.60
N ALA A 120 0.79 -0.38 -5.53
CA ALA A 120 1.11 -1.63 -4.89
C ALA A 120 2.33 -1.54 -3.97
N THR A 121 2.33 -2.35 -2.92
CA THR A 121 3.49 -2.64 -2.06
C THR A 121 3.91 -4.08 -2.33
N PHE A 122 5.21 -4.29 -2.53
CA PHE A 122 5.78 -5.58 -2.90
C PHE A 122 7.15 -5.75 -2.23
N ASN A 123 7.28 -6.78 -1.42
CA ASN A 123 8.54 -7.15 -0.76
C ASN A 123 8.82 -8.63 -1.03
N ILE A 124 10.04 -8.92 -1.49
CA ILE A 124 10.46 -10.27 -1.87
C ILE A 124 11.74 -10.72 -1.19
N SER A 125 11.87 -12.03 -1.05
CA SER A 125 13.11 -12.73 -0.75
C SER A 125 13.60 -13.47 -2.00
N THR A 126 14.91 -13.46 -2.22
CA THR A 126 15.51 -14.03 -3.44
C THR A 126 16.64 -15.01 -3.10
N PRO A 127 16.70 -16.19 -3.73
CA PRO A 127 17.79 -17.13 -3.54
C PRO A 127 19.06 -16.69 -4.30
N ASN A 128 20.21 -17.25 -3.90
CA ASN A 128 21.49 -17.03 -4.57
C ASN A 128 21.72 -17.99 -5.76
N SER A 129 20.66 -18.57 -6.32
CA SER A 129 20.70 -19.56 -7.40
C SER A 129 19.49 -19.41 -8.33
N GLY A 130 19.53 -20.14 -9.44
CA GLY A 130 18.47 -20.18 -10.44
C GLY A 130 18.55 -19.07 -11.49
N GLU A 131 17.64 -19.16 -12.45
CA GLU A 131 17.40 -18.17 -13.50
C GLU A 131 15.90 -17.83 -13.51
N TRP A 132 15.58 -16.60 -13.13
CA TRP A 132 14.22 -16.16 -12.83
C TRP A 132 14.11 -14.65 -12.91
N ASP A 133 12.90 -14.13 -13.03
CA ASP A 133 12.56 -12.76 -12.69
C ASP A 133 11.66 -12.65 -11.45
N ALA A 134 11.52 -11.43 -10.95
CA ALA A 134 10.49 -11.05 -10.00
C ALA A 134 9.72 -9.86 -10.60
N ALA A 135 8.47 -10.10 -10.98
CA ALA A 135 7.70 -9.18 -11.78
C ALA A 135 6.26 -8.99 -11.28
N PHE A 136 5.74 -7.78 -11.52
CA PHE A 136 4.29 -7.60 -11.60
C PHE A 136 3.80 -7.96 -12.99
N ASP A 137 2.64 -8.60 -13.08
CA ASP A 137 1.86 -8.75 -14.32
C ASP A 137 0.54 -8.00 -14.18
N LEU A 138 0.37 -6.96 -15.01
CA LEU A 138 -0.87 -6.20 -15.10
C LEU A 138 -1.59 -6.60 -16.37
N TRP A 139 -2.82 -7.09 -16.24
CA TRP A 139 -3.58 -7.62 -17.35
C TRP A 139 -4.67 -6.66 -17.81
N PHE A 140 -4.81 -6.51 -19.13
CA PHE A 140 -5.78 -5.61 -19.75
C PHE A 140 -6.58 -6.32 -20.85
N ASP A 141 -7.86 -5.99 -20.96
CA ASP A 141 -8.73 -6.56 -21.99
C ASP A 141 -9.90 -5.61 -22.33
N ALA A 142 -10.48 -5.77 -23.52
CA ALA A 142 -11.71 -5.07 -23.89
C ALA A 142 -12.92 -5.55 -23.06
N ALA A 143 -12.94 -6.83 -22.68
CA ALA A 143 -13.90 -7.40 -21.75
C ALA A 143 -13.44 -7.20 -20.29
N ALA A 144 -14.37 -6.90 -19.39
CA ALA A 144 -14.02 -6.68 -17.99
C ALA A 144 -13.49 -7.95 -17.30
N ASN A 145 -14.12 -9.10 -17.52
CA ASN A 145 -13.72 -10.37 -16.90
C ASN A 145 -13.82 -11.51 -17.94
N PRO A 146 -12.87 -11.65 -18.86
CA PRO A 146 -12.85 -12.78 -19.76
C PRO A 146 -12.69 -14.10 -18.97
N PRO A 147 -13.38 -15.18 -19.36
CA PRO A 147 -13.26 -16.47 -18.67
C PRO A 147 -11.93 -17.18 -18.95
N GLY A 148 -11.13 -16.68 -19.90
CA GLY A 148 -9.83 -17.24 -20.29
C GLY A 148 -8.75 -16.17 -20.35
N GLN A 149 -7.72 -16.43 -21.16
CA GLN A 149 -6.61 -15.53 -21.41
C GLN A 149 -7.10 -14.14 -21.84
N ASN A 150 -6.49 -13.10 -21.28
CA ASN A 150 -6.64 -11.73 -21.76
C ASN A 150 -5.90 -11.55 -23.09
N TYR A 151 -6.51 -10.89 -24.06
CA TYR A 151 -5.95 -10.66 -25.40
C TYR A 151 -5.65 -9.18 -25.69
N GLY A 152 -5.95 -8.26 -24.75
CA GLY A 152 -5.63 -6.85 -24.91
C GLY A 152 -4.13 -6.57 -24.76
N ALA A 153 -3.68 -6.49 -23.51
CA ALA A 153 -2.27 -6.26 -23.20
C ALA A 153 -1.86 -6.86 -21.85
N GLU A 154 -0.57 -7.07 -21.73
CA GLU A 154 0.17 -7.47 -20.55
C GLU A 154 1.26 -6.43 -20.30
N VAL A 155 1.23 -5.81 -19.13
CA VAL A 155 2.33 -4.96 -18.66
C VAL A 155 3.09 -5.70 -17.60
N MET A 156 4.33 -6.03 -17.90
CA MET A 156 5.24 -6.63 -16.93
C MET A 156 6.15 -5.57 -16.32
N ILE A 157 6.34 -5.59 -15.01
CA ILE A 157 7.28 -4.68 -14.32
C ILE A 157 8.31 -5.54 -13.58
N TRP A 158 9.44 -5.80 -14.23
CA TRP A 158 10.52 -6.62 -13.70
C TRP A 158 11.32 -5.81 -12.68
N THR A 159 11.09 -6.12 -11.41
CA THR A 159 11.68 -5.42 -10.26
C THR A 159 13.08 -5.93 -9.91
N ASN A 160 13.32 -7.21 -10.13
CA ASN A 160 14.60 -7.90 -10.03
C ASN A 160 14.60 -9.07 -11.03
N HIS A 161 15.78 -9.53 -11.41
CA HIS A 161 15.96 -10.75 -12.17
C HIS A 161 17.35 -11.32 -11.93
N ARG A 162 17.51 -12.60 -12.24
CA ARG A 162 18.77 -13.33 -12.12
C ARG A 162 18.97 -14.21 -13.35
N GLY A 163 20.23 -14.24 -13.82
CA GLY A 163 20.62 -15.10 -14.91
C GLY A 163 20.38 -14.46 -16.27
N ARG A 164 20.09 -15.28 -17.26
CA ARG A 164 19.97 -14.91 -18.66
C ARG A 164 18.57 -14.56 -19.16
N PRO A 165 17.44 -14.82 -18.45
CA PRO A 165 16.13 -14.44 -18.97
C PRO A 165 16.05 -12.98 -19.39
N GLN A 166 15.32 -12.74 -20.46
CA GLN A 166 15.02 -11.41 -20.99
C GLN A 166 13.53 -11.30 -21.30
N PRO A 167 12.97 -10.07 -21.33
CA PRO A 167 11.58 -9.89 -21.68
C PRO A 167 11.26 -10.28 -23.12
N ILE A 168 9.98 -10.49 -23.36
CA ILE A 168 9.42 -10.69 -24.69
C ILE A 168 9.73 -9.48 -25.59
N GLY A 169 10.16 -9.79 -26.83
CA GLY A 169 10.37 -8.80 -27.89
C GLY A 169 11.72 -8.09 -27.81
N GLY A 170 11.73 -6.79 -28.09
CA GLY A 170 12.95 -5.97 -28.16
C GLY A 170 12.88 -4.71 -27.31
N ARG A 171 14.03 -4.24 -26.82
CA ARG A 171 14.13 -2.96 -26.10
C ARG A 171 13.82 -1.79 -27.05
N ILE A 172 12.89 -0.94 -26.65
CA ILE A 172 12.40 0.20 -27.44
C ILE A 172 12.70 1.56 -26.80
N ALA A 173 12.96 1.63 -25.49
CA ALA A 173 13.25 2.88 -24.79
C ALA A 173 13.91 2.65 -23.42
N THR A 174 14.26 3.75 -22.76
CA THR A 174 14.54 3.83 -21.33
C THR A 174 13.78 5.00 -20.75
N VAL A 175 13.13 4.82 -19.60
CA VAL A 175 12.30 5.84 -18.93
C VAL A 175 12.60 5.94 -17.45
N ASN A 176 12.31 7.11 -16.87
CA ASN A 176 12.34 7.31 -15.42
C ASN A 176 10.90 7.37 -14.90
N LEU A 177 10.51 6.37 -14.11
CA LEU A 177 9.17 6.25 -13.54
C LEU A 177 9.29 5.83 -12.07
N GLU A 178 8.51 6.46 -11.19
CA GLU A 178 8.42 6.13 -9.76
C GLU A 178 9.79 5.95 -9.06
N GLY A 179 10.72 6.87 -9.33
CA GLY A 179 12.05 6.88 -8.69
C GLY A 179 13.00 5.76 -9.16
N GLY A 180 12.69 5.08 -10.26
CA GLY A 180 13.56 4.11 -10.92
C GLY A 180 13.79 4.43 -12.40
N THR A 181 14.88 3.91 -12.94
CA THR A 181 15.17 3.91 -14.37
C THR A 181 14.87 2.51 -14.93
N TRP A 182 14.06 2.47 -15.98
CA TRP A 182 13.49 1.25 -16.54
C TRP A 182 13.79 1.14 -18.03
N ASP A 183 14.34 0.01 -18.46
CA ASP A 183 14.40 -0.35 -19.87
C ASP A 183 13.04 -0.87 -20.31
N VAL A 184 12.49 -0.26 -21.36
CA VAL A 184 11.17 -0.61 -21.88
C VAL A 184 11.35 -1.56 -23.05
N TRP A 185 10.71 -2.71 -22.96
CA TRP A 185 10.65 -3.74 -23.99
C TRP A 185 9.24 -3.86 -24.53
N PHE A 186 9.14 -4.25 -25.80
CA PHE A 186 7.87 -4.52 -26.43
C PHE A 186 7.95 -5.72 -27.35
N GLY A 187 6.95 -6.58 -27.26
CA GLY A 187 6.64 -7.60 -28.24
C GLY A 187 5.13 -7.80 -28.38
N ASN A 188 4.74 -8.53 -29.42
CA ASN A 188 3.36 -8.94 -29.62
C ASN A 188 3.35 -10.44 -29.93
N ILE A 189 2.60 -11.20 -29.13
CA ILE A 189 2.53 -12.67 -29.21
C ILE A 189 1.09 -13.17 -29.37
N GLY A 190 0.20 -12.32 -29.90
CA GLY A 190 -1.25 -12.51 -29.88
C GLY A 190 -1.96 -11.51 -28.97
N TRP A 191 -1.23 -10.91 -28.03
CA TRP A 191 -1.55 -9.68 -27.31
C TRP A 191 -0.28 -8.83 -27.20
N ASN A 192 -0.41 -7.57 -26.80
CA ASN A 192 0.74 -6.70 -26.55
C ASN A 192 1.40 -7.08 -25.22
N VAL A 193 2.72 -7.27 -25.22
CA VAL A 193 3.52 -7.39 -23.99
C VAL A 193 4.44 -6.18 -23.90
N ILE A 194 4.32 -5.42 -22.81
CA ILE A 194 5.16 -4.26 -22.52
C ILE A 194 5.88 -4.53 -21.21
N SER A 195 7.19 -4.70 -21.25
CA SER A 195 7.96 -5.02 -20.05
C SER A 195 8.85 -3.85 -19.65
N TYR A 196 8.82 -3.48 -18.39
CA TYR A 196 9.66 -2.46 -17.79
C TYR A 196 10.68 -3.14 -16.88
N VAL A 197 11.94 -3.19 -17.32
CA VAL A 197 13.02 -3.84 -16.58
C VAL A 197 13.81 -2.82 -15.79
N ARG A 198 13.83 -2.96 -14.47
CA ARG A 198 14.58 -2.04 -13.61
C ARG A 198 16.07 -2.20 -13.88
N THR A 199 16.73 -1.11 -14.26
CA THR A 199 18.18 -1.10 -14.56
C THR A 199 19.04 -1.39 -13.33
N VAL A 200 18.55 -1.04 -12.15
CA VAL A 200 19.13 -1.43 -10.87
C VAL A 200 18.09 -2.31 -10.18
N PRO A 201 18.33 -3.60 -9.93
CA PRO A 201 17.34 -4.44 -9.26
C PRO A 201 16.98 -3.97 -7.85
N ALA A 202 15.75 -4.23 -7.41
CA ALA A 202 15.31 -3.99 -6.04
C ALA A 202 14.29 -5.04 -5.58
N ASN A 203 14.29 -5.33 -4.28
CA ASN A 203 13.42 -6.35 -3.67
C ASN A 203 12.28 -5.75 -2.84
N THR A 204 12.18 -4.42 -2.74
CA THR A 204 11.20 -3.76 -1.88
C THR A 204 10.68 -2.50 -2.55
N PHE A 205 9.37 -2.45 -2.70
CA PHE A 205 8.62 -1.32 -3.22
C PHE A 205 7.48 -1.05 -2.26
N ALA A 206 7.39 0.19 -1.77
CA ALA A 206 6.33 0.61 -0.88
C ALA A 206 5.41 1.58 -1.60
N ASN A 207 4.14 1.21 -1.74
CA ASN A 207 3.09 2.03 -2.34
C ASN A 207 3.50 2.69 -3.67
N PHE A 208 4.04 1.91 -4.58
CA PHE A 208 4.54 2.30 -5.89
C PHE A 208 3.39 2.44 -6.89
N SER A 209 3.39 3.50 -7.71
CA SER A 209 2.33 3.72 -8.71
C SER A 209 2.46 2.77 -9.89
N LEU A 210 1.43 1.94 -10.08
CA LEU A 210 1.25 1.17 -11.31
C LEU A 210 0.72 2.07 -12.43
N LYS A 211 0.01 3.16 -12.09
CA LYS A 211 -0.52 4.10 -13.10
C LYS A 211 0.57 4.77 -13.93
N ALA A 212 1.76 5.02 -13.37
CA ALA A 212 2.88 5.56 -14.13
C ALA A 212 3.23 4.67 -15.35
N PHE A 213 3.26 3.35 -15.14
CA PHE A 213 3.53 2.34 -16.16
C PHE A 213 2.35 2.20 -17.14
N VAL A 214 1.12 2.21 -16.62
CA VAL A 214 -0.08 2.18 -17.47
C VAL A 214 -0.14 3.41 -18.37
N ASN A 215 0.12 4.61 -17.84
CA ASN A 215 0.13 5.85 -18.62
C ASN A 215 1.23 5.86 -19.69
N ASP A 216 2.43 5.38 -19.38
CA ASP A 216 3.51 5.26 -20.37
C ASP A 216 3.11 4.26 -21.47
N SER A 217 2.53 3.11 -21.12
CA SER A 217 2.02 2.13 -22.09
C SER A 217 0.87 2.67 -22.95
N VAL A 218 -0.04 3.47 -22.38
CA VAL A 218 -1.10 4.18 -23.13
C VAL A 218 -0.48 5.24 -24.06
N GLY A 219 0.47 6.04 -23.57
CA GLY A 219 1.17 7.06 -24.37
C GLY A 219 1.94 6.48 -25.55
N ARG A 220 2.37 5.22 -25.46
CA ARG A 220 2.97 4.45 -26.56
C ARG A 220 1.97 3.79 -27.49
N GLY A 221 0.67 3.94 -27.25
CA GLY A 221 -0.40 3.29 -28.01
C GLY A 221 -0.43 1.77 -27.85
N LYS A 222 0.06 1.24 -26.73
CA LYS A 222 0.11 -0.21 -26.46
C LYS A 222 -1.05 -0.72 -25.60
N ILE A 223 -1.75 0.19 -24.94
CA ILE A 223 -2.98 -0.05 -24.20
C ILE A 223 -4.05 0.93 -24.69
N ASP A 224 -5.24 0.42 -24.98
CA ASP A 224 -6.41 1.26 -25.29
C ASP A 224 -7.02 1.79 -23.97
N PRO A 225 -7.23 3.11 -23.82
CA PRO A 225 -7.84 3.69 -22.62
C PRO A 225 -9.30 3.25 -22.37
N ASN A 226 -9.97 2.64 -23.35
CA ASN A 226 -11.32 2.08 -23.22
C ASN A 226 -11.33 0.64 -22.68
N TRP A 227 -10.18 -0.03 -22.64
CA TRP A 227 -10.05 -1.36 -22.03
C TRP A 227 -10.19 -1.30 -20.51
N TYR A 228 -10.29 -2.49 -19.91
CA TYR A 228 -10.29 -2.72 -18.48
C TYR A 228 -8.93 -3.24 -18.04
N MET A 229 -8.40 -2.73 -16.93
CA MET A 229 -7.39 -3.44 -16.15
C MET A 229 -8.12 -4.53 -15.36
N THR A 230 -7.86 -5.80 -15.66
CA THR A 230 -8.60 -6.92 -15.09
C THR A 230 -7.97 -7.44 -13.81
N SER A 231 -6.63 -7.50 -13.74
CA SER A 231 -5.89 -7.92 -12.55
C SER A 231 -4.55 -7.24 -12.41
N VAL A 232 -4.06 -7.23 -11.18
CA VAL A 232 -2.70 -6.87 -10.79
C VAL A 232 -2.13 -8.07 -10.05
N GLN A 233 -1.07 -8.65 -10.60
CA GLN A 233 -0.39 -9.83 -10.06
C GLN A 233 1.04 -9.46 -9.71
N ALA A 234 1.63 -10.15 -8.74
CA ALA A 234 3.04 -10.03 -8.41
C ALA A 234 3.60 -11.39 -8.01
N GLY A 235 4.74 -11.76 -8.57
CA GLY A 235 5.30 -13.10 -8.43
C GLY A 235 6.66 -13.22 -9.09
N PHE A 236 6.92 -14.42 -9.59
CA PHE A 236 8.20 -14.78 -10.19
C PHE A 236 7.98 -15.60 -11.45
N GLU A 237 8.71 -15.30 -12.53
CA GLU A 237 8.83 -16.22 -13.67
C GLU A 237 10.15 -16.99 -13.57
N PRO A 238 10.15 -18.27 -13.15
CA PRO A 238 11.36 -19.08 -13.14
C PRO A 238 11.54 -19.88 -14.44
N TRP A 239 12.77 -19.87 -14.95
CA TRP A 239 13.22 -20.79 -16.00
C TRP A 239 13.97 -21.97 -15.40
N ILE A 240 14.92 -21.70 -14.50
CA ILE A 240 15.78 -22.73 -13.89
C ILE A 240 15.76 -22.57 -12.38
N GLY A 241 15.26 -23.58 -11.67
CA GLY A 241 15.07 -23.52 -10.22
C GLY A 241 14.18 -22.34 -9.77
N ALA A 242 13.92 -22.25 -8.47
CA ALA A 242 13.22 -21.11 -7.84
C ALA A 242 13.02 -21.29 -6.32
N ALA A 243 13.35 -22.46 -5.77
CA ALA A 243 13.20 -22.72 -4.34
C ALA A 243 13.90 -21.63 -3.51
N GLY A 244 13.16 -21.04 -2.57
CA GLY A 244 13.59 -19.92 -1.74
C GLY A 244 13.14 -18.53 -2.23
N LEU A 245 12.56 -18.41 -3.43
CA LEU A 245 11.84 -17.19 -3.81
C LEU A 245 10.61 -17.03 -2.93
N ALA A 246 10.37 -15.82 -2.42
CA ALA A 246 9.19 -15.56 -1.60
C ALA A 246 8.64 -14.17 -1.83
N VAL A 247 7.31 -14.05 -1.92
CA VAL A 247 6.61 -12.79 -1.71
C VAL A 247 6.29 -12.70 -0.23
N ASN A 248 7.02 -11.82 0.49
CA ASN A 248 6.85 -11.66 1.94
C ASN A 248 5.68 -10.71 2.26
N LEU A 249 5.41 -9.76 1.38
CA LEU A 249 4.31 -8.81 1.51
C LEU A 249 3.81 -8.39 0.12
N PHE A 250 2.50 -8.46 -0.05
CA PHE A 250 1.78 -7.84 -1.14
C PHE A 250 0.61 -7.03 -0.61
N ASP A 251 0.50 -5.79 -1.06
CA ASP A 251 -0.69 -4.97 -0.88
C ASP A 251 -1.01 -4.18 -2.15
N PHE A 252 -2.29 -4.03 -2.47
CA PHE A 252 -2.77 -3.33 -3.66
C PHE A 252 -3.96 -2.44 -3.31
N ASN A 253 -3.95 -1.23 -3.86
CA ASN A 253 -5.03 -0.27 -3.79
C ASN A 253 -5.31 0.32 -5.17
N VAL A 254 -6.48 0.02 -5.75
CA VAL A 254 -6.91 0.52 -7.06
C VAL A 254 -7.05 2.05 -7.11
N ASN A 255 -7.36 2.67 -5.98
CA ASN A 255 -7.56 4.11 -5.82
C ASN A 255 -6.43 4.74 -4.98
N GLY A 256 -5.18 4.35 -5.23
CA GLY A 256 -4.06 5.03 -4.59
C GLY A 256 -3.94 6.46 -5.10
N ASN A 257 -3.52 7.42 -4.28
CA ASN A 257 -3.29 8.80 -4.72
C ASN A 257 -1.80 9.00 -5.07
N ALA A 258 -1.50 9.80 -6.11
CA ALA A 258 -0.13 10.09 -6.53
C ALA A 258 0.62 10.71 -5.34
N ALA A 259 1.68 10.04 -4.89
CA ALA A 259 2.34 10.29 -3.61
C ALA A 259 1.38 10.45 -2.42
N GLY A 260 0.72 9.33 -2.09
CA GLY A 260 0.03 9.11 -0.83
C GLY A 260 0.27 7.70 -0.31
N GLY A 261 1.47 7.42 0.22
CA GLY A 261 1.79 6.25 1.07
C GLY A 261 0.71 5.94 2.09
N ASP A 262 0.11 4.76 2.00
CA ASP A 262 -0.53 4.01 3.09
C ASP A 262 -0.61 2.55 2.61
N GLY A 263 -0.05 1.49 3.20
CA GLY A 263 0.99 1.39 4.22
C GLY A 263 0.84 2.26 5.46
N GLY A 264 -0.36 2.33 6.05
CA GLY A 264 -0.54 2.72 7.46
C GLY A 264 0.22 3.98 7.93
N GLY A 265 0.03 5.09 7.24
CA GLY A 265 0.08 6.38 7.89
C GLY A 265 -1.10 6.46 8.83
N ASP A 266 -0.84 6.50 10.14
CA ASP A 266 -1.88 6.85 11.09
C ASP A 266 -2.62 8.09 10.57
N VAL A 267 -3.95 8.05 10.57
CA VAL A 267 -4.71 9.28 10.41
C VAL A 267 -4.92 9.81 11.80
N SER A 268 -4.29 10.93 12.08
CA SER A 268 -4.42 11.56 13.39
C SER A 268 -4.48 13.07 13.29
N VAL A 269 -4.58 13.70 14.44
CA VAL A 269 -4.37 15.12 14.61
C VAL A 269 -2.92 15.36 15.05
N ILE A 270 -2.38 16.52 14.70
CA ILE A 270 -1.14 17.04 15.30
C ILE A 270 -1.59 18.04 16.37
N ARG A 271 -1.40 17.73 17.64
CA ARG A 271 -1.83 18.57 18.77
C ARG A 271 -0.64 19.29 19.39
N GLY A 272 -0.70 20.61 19.49
CA GLY A 272 0.29 21.40 20.22
C GLY A 272 0.24 21.06 21.70
N VAL A 273 1.40 20.78 22.31
CA VAL A 273 1.49 20.41 23.74
C VAL A 273 1.07 21.58 24.62
N ALA A 274 1.56 22.79 24.35
CA ALA A 274 1.22 23.97 25.15
C ALA A 274 -0.23 24.45 24.96
N SER A 275 -0.77 24.35 23.74
CA SER A 275 -2.11 24.87 23.42
C SER A 275 -3.23 23.85 23.60
N SER A 276 -2.91 22.55 23.61
CA SER A 276 -3.87 21.44 23.44
C SER A 276 -4.74 21.54 22.18
N ARG A 277 -4.37 22.39 21.22
CA ARG A 277 -5.07 22.67 19.96
C ARG A 277 -4.45 21.92 18.80
N CYS A 278 -5.23 21.73 17.74
CA CYS A 278 -4.85 20.96 16.57
C CYS A 278 -4.26 21.87 15.49
N VAL A 279 -3.31 21.33 14.72
CA VAL A 279 -2.87 21.90 13.43
C VAL A 279 -4.04 21.82 12.44
N ASP A 280 -4.52 22.99 12.03
CA ASP A 280 -5.78 23.21 11.34
C ASP A 280 -5.55 23.97 10.02
N VAL A 281 -6.21 23.53 8.96
CA VAL A 281 -6.29 24.30 7.70
C VAL A 281 -7.35 25.38 7.86
N ALA A 282 -6.90 26.64 7.80
CA ALA A 282 -7.73 27.77 8.19
C ALA A 282 -8.98 27.93 7.31
N GLY A 283 -10.14 28.01 7.97
CA GLY A 283 -11.42 28.26 7.31
C GLY A 283 -11.82 27.18 6.30
N TRP A 284 -11.31 25.94 6.45
CA TRP A 284 -11.54 24.85 5.48
C TRP A 284 -11.11 25.18 4.06
N GLY A 285 -10.13 26.09 3.90
CA GLY A 285 -9.64 26.47 2.59
C GLY A 285 -8.98 25.29 1.87
N LYS A 286 -9.26 25.16 0.56
CA LYS A 286 -8.72 24.09 -0.29
C LYS A 286 -7.71 24.59 -1.31
N ASN A 287 -7.51 25.90 -1.37
CA ASN A 287 -6.62 26.54 -2.35
C ASN A 287 -5.17 26.46 -1.87
N ASP A 288 -4.25 26.43 -2.84
CA ASP A 288 -2.83 26.56 -2.55
C ASP A 288 -2.55 27.89 -1.88
N GLY A 289 -1.73 27.86 -0.83
CA GLY A 289 -1.45 29.02 0.02
C GLY A 289 -2.45 29.24 1.15
N THR A 290 -3.44 28.34 1.33
CA THR A 290 -4.32 28.42 2.51
C THR A 290 -3.48 28.32 3.77
N PRO A 291 -3.53 29.28 4.71
CA PRO A 291 -2.69 29.25 5.89
C PRO A 291 -3.03 28.08 6.83
N VAL A 292 -2.01 27.57 7.53
CA VAL A 292 -2.18 26.59 8.61
C VAL A 292 -2.06 27.30 9.96
N GLN A 293 -2.89 26.89 10.91
CA GLN A 293 -3.06 27.55 12.20
C GLN A 293 -3.27 26.54 13.34
N LEU A 294 -3.26 27.03 14.58
CA LEU A 294 -3.85 26.33 15.72
C LEU A 294 -5.35 26.57 15.77
N TYR A 295 -6.11 25.52 16.02
CA TYR A 295 -7.54 25.62 16.30
C TYR A 295 -8.00 24.53 17.28
N ASP A 296 -9.07 24.77 18.01
CA ASP A 296 -9.67 23.76 18.88
C ASP A 296 -9.92 22.47 18.10
N CYS A 297 -9.64 21.33 18.74
CA CYS A 297 -9.74 20.03 18.11
C CYS A 297 -11.20 19.56 18.08
N PHE A 298 -11.73 19.31 16.88
CA PHE A 298 -13.09 18.81 16.69
C PHE A 298 -13.06 17.37 16.16
N PRO A 299 -13.72 16.42 16.85
CA PRO A 299 -13.87 15.06 16.34
C PRO A 299 -14.54 15.09 14.96
N ASN A 300 -13.92 14.45 13.98
CA ASN A 300 -14.36 14.33 12.58
C ASN A 300 -14.15 15.56 11.67
N ASN A 301 -13.48 16.62 12.12
CA ASN A 301 -13.12 17.72 11.23
C ASN A 301 -11.93 17.35 10.34
N ASN A 302 -12.19 17.05 9.07
CA ASN A 302 -11.15 16.61 8.14
C ASN A 302 -10.10 17.70 7.83
N ASN A 303 -10.41 18.99 8.03
CA ASN A 303 -9.43 20.08 7.89
C ASN A 303 -8.39 20.12 9.04
N GLN A 304 -8.57 19.30 10.09
CA GLN A 304 -7.66 19.13 11.23
C GLN A 304 -6.97 17.77 11.25
N ARG A 305 -7.35 16.88 10.34
CA ARG A 305 -6.84 15.51 10.27
C ARG A 305 -5.81 15.40 9.17
N TRP A 306 -4.68 14.82 9.55
CA TRP A 306 -3.54 14.65 8.68
C TRP A 306 -3.26 13.16 8.57
N ARG A 307 -3.04 12.70 7.35
CA ARG A 307 -2.48 11.40 7.06
C ARG A 307 -0.98 11.57 6.93
N ARG A 308 -0.21 10.83 7.73
CA ARG A 308 1.26 10.87 7.62
C ARG A 308 1.75 9.88 6.57
N VAL A 309 2.26 10.41 5.47
CA VAL A 309 2.77 9.67 4.33
C VAL A 309 4.30 9.76 4.34
N GLY A 310 4.99 8.79 4.95
CA GLY A 310 6.43 8.90 5.17
C GLY A 310 6.74 10.13 6.06
N ASN A 311 7.47 11.11 5.52
CA ASN A 311 7.73 12.39 6.20
C ASN A 311 6.76 13.49 5.76
N THR A 312 5.73 13.21 4.97
CA THR A 312 4.77 14.23 4.52
C THR A 312 3.48 14.16 5.33
N PHE A 313 2.88 15.30 5.67
CA PHE A 313 1.53 15.36 6.24
C PHE A 313 0.54 15.80 5.17
N VAL A 314 -0.48 14.96 4.93
CA VAL A 314 -1.50 15.20 3.90
C VAL A 314 -2.84 15.47 4.58
N SER A 315 -3.43 16.63 4.29
CA SER A 315 -4.76 17.01 4.77
C SER A 315 -5.82 16.04 4.25
N LEU A 316 -6.67 15.50 5.13
CA LEU A 316 -7.75 14.61 4.72
C LEU A 316 -8.89 15.32 3.97
N ASP A 317 -9.08 16.62 4.18
CA ASP A 317 -10.17 17.36 3.53
C ASP A 317 -9.86 17.74 2.08
N SER A 318 -8.59 18.07 1.79
CA SER A 318 -8.17 18.59 0.48
C SER A 318 -7.25 17.65 -0.31
N GLY A 319 -6.62 16.68 0.36
CA GLY A 319 -5.57 15.84 -0.24
C GLY A 319 -4.23 16.57 -0.45
N LYS A 320 -4.08 17.81 0.06
CA LYS A 320 -2.89 18.65 -0.09
C LYS A 320 -1.96 18.55 1.11
N CYS A 321 -0.72 18.97 0.93
CA CYS A 321 0.38 18.76 1.86
C CYS A 321 0.62 19.95 2.78
N LEU A 322 1.08 19.66 4.00
CA LEU A 322 1.66 20.65 4.91
C LEU A 322 3.00 21.13 4.32
N ASP A 323 3.09 22.41 4.02
CA ASP A 323 4.14 22.98 3.15
C ASP A 323 4.77 24.22 3.78
N VAL A 324 6.09 24.36 3.67
CA VAL A 324 6.78 25.62 3.96
C VAL A 324 6.73 26.52 2.74
N SER A 325 6.12 27.69 2.88
CA SER A 325 5.82 28.58 1.75
C SER A 325 7.05 28.92 0.91
N GLY A 326 6.99 28.56 -0.37
CA GLY A 326 8.07 28.76 -1.34
C GLY A 326 9.35 27.97 -1.05
N GLY A 327 9.30 26.93 -0.20
CA GLY A 327 10.47 26.16 0.22
C GLY A 327 11.53 26.96 0.97
N ARG A 328 11.14 28.10 1.55
CA ARG A 328 12.04 29.00 2.26
C ARG A 328 12.67 28.31 3.47
N THR A 329 13.89 28.73 3.81
CA THR A 329 14.67 28.13 4.90
C THR A 329 14.97 29.11 6.03
N ASN A 330 14.51 30.37 5.97
CA ASN A 330 14.68 31.36 7.02
C ASN A 330 13.62 31.21 8.12
N ASN A 331 13.95 31.66 9.35
CA ASN A 331 12.99 31.79 10.43
C ASN A 331 11.80 32.65 10.00
N GLY A 332 10.61 32.27 10.43
CA GLY A 332 9.38 32.99 10.12
C GLY A 332 8.76 32.64 8.77
N ALA A 333 9.34 31.71 8.01
CA ALA A 333 8.68 31.21 6.81
C ALA A 333 7.35 30.52 7.18
N ALA A 334 6.27 30.96 6.55
CA ALA A 334 4.92 30.51 6.86
C ALA A 334 4.71 29.05 6.46
N VAL A 335 3.91 28.33 7.27
CA VAL A 335 3.41 27.01 6.94
C VAL A 335 2.00 27.13 6.35
N GLN A 336 1.78 26.47 5.22
CA GLN A 336 0.59 26.58 4.40
C GLN A 336 0.14 25.22 3.89
N LEU A 337 -1.07 25.19 3.32
CA LEU A 337 -1.55 24.09 2.51
C LEU A 337 -1.08 24.30 1.06
N TRP A 338 -0.49 23.28 0.46
CA TRP A 338 -0.06 23.34 -0.94
C TRP A 338 -0.22 21.99 -1.64
N THR A 339 -0.47 22.01 -2.94
CA THR A 339 -0.43 20.83 -3.82
C THR A 339 0.81 19.99 -3.49
N CYS A 340 0.64 18.67 -3.35
CA CYS A 340 1.77 17.80 -3.02
C CYS A 340 2.76 17.70 -4.20
N LEU A 341 3.98 18.17 -4.00
CA LEU A 341 5.05 18.27 -5.00
C LEU A 341 6.22 17.31 -4.75
N ASN A 342 6.20 16.56 -3.64
CA ASN A 342 7.26 15.62 -3.25
C ASN A 342 8.66 16.26 -3.14
N ASN A 343 8.72 17.51 -2.69
CA ASN A 343 9.97 18.23 -2.50
C ASN A 343 10.28 18.43 -1.00
N GLY A 344 11.43 19.03 -0.71
CA GLY A 344 11.92 19.27 0.66
C GLY A 344 11.02 20.18 1.51
N ALA A 345 10.22 21.07 0.90
CA ALA A 345 9.33 21.99 1.62
C ALA A 345 8.17 21.27 2.33
N GLN A 346 7.88 20.04 1.92
CA GLN A 346 6.74 19.24 2.38
C GLN A 346 7.17 18.03 3.22
N GLN A 347 8.47 17.93 3.54
CA GLN A 347 8.99 16.89 4.43
C GLN A 347 9.03 17.38 5.87
N TRP A 348 8.71 16.49 6.79
CA TRP A 348 8.53 16.72 8.21
C TRP A 348 8.92 15.46 8.99
N VAL A 349 10.02 15.54 9.72
CA VAL A 349 10.52 14.48 10.59
C VAL A 349 9.92 14.68 11.98
N VAL A 350 9.15 13.69 12.46
CA VAL A 350 8.62 13.67 13.82
C VAL A 350 9.64 13.00 14.73
N ASN A 351 10.12 13.73 15.73
CA ASN A 351 11.15 13.24 16.66
C ASN A 351 10.52 12.80 17.99
N GLY A 352 11.18 11.88 18.69
CA GLY A 352 10.71 11.36 20.00
C GLY A 352 10.64 12.41 21.12
N ASN A 353 11.28 13.56 20.96
CA ASN A 353 11.20 14.70 21.89
C ASN A 353 9.99 15.62 21.64
N GLY A 354 9.11 15.27 20.69
CA GLY A 354 7.91 16.03 20.34
C GLY A 354 8.13 17.13 19.31
N SER A 355 9.36 17.36 18.83
CA SER A 355 9.59 18.28 17.71
C SER A 355 9.16 17.67 16.37
N ILE A 356 8.68 18.52 15.47
CA ILE A 356 8.44 18.19 14.06
C ILE A 356 9.36 19.09 13.24
N VAL A 357 10.33 18.51 12.53
CA VAL A 357 11.41 19.25 11.86
C VAL A 357 11.26 19.15 10.35
N ASN A 358 11.34 20.28 9.65
CA ASN A 358 11.47 20.28 8.20
C ASN A 358 12.95 20.05 7.82
N PRO A 359 13.33 18.90 7.23
CA PRO A 359 14.73 18.57 6.98
C PRO A 359 15.38 19.44 5.89
N ASN A 360 14.59 20.09 5.03
CA ASN A 360 15.10 21.01 4.02
C ASN A 360 15.66 22.31 4.64
N SER A 361 15.05 22.78 5.72
CA SER A 361 15.49 23.98 6.45
C SER A 361 16.28 23.68 7.72
N GLY A 362 16.16 22.47 8.28
CA GLY A 362 16.67 22.12 9.60
C GLY A 362 15.89 22.74 10.76
N LYS A 363 14.71 23.33 10.49
CA LYS A 363 13.92 24.12 11.45
C LYS A 363 12.65 23.39 11.90
N CYS A 364 12.17 23.76 13.08
CA CYS A 364 11.01 23.15 13.74
C CYS A 364 9.70 23.81 13.30
N LEU A 365 8.63 23.01 13.20
CA LEU A 365 7.25 23.50 13.17
C LEU A 365 6.97 24.26 14.46
N ASP A 366 6.52 25.50 14.31
CA ASP A 366 6.51 26.49 15.38
C ASP A 366 5.17 27.25 15.36
N ALA A 367 4.51 27.32 16.51
CA ALA A 367 3.41 28.25 16.72
C ALA A 367 3.98 29.65 17.01
N ILE A 368 3.63 30.61 16.15
CA ILE A 368 4.15 31.99 16.18
C ILE A 368 4.07 32.58 17.59
N GLU A 369 5.18 33.17 18.03
CA GLU A 369 5.26 33.97 19.27
C GLU A 369 4.78 33.23 20.54
N PHE A 370 4.93 31.91 20.59
CA PHE A 370 4.40 31.08 21.67
C PHE A 370 2.87 31.17 21.83
N GLY A 371 2.17 31.59 20.77
CA GLY A 371 0.72 31.74 20.76
C GLY A 371 0.01 30.40 21.00
N THR A 372 -1.05 30.44 21.81
CA THR A 372 -1.84 29.26 22.16
C THR A 372 -3.31 29.37 21.73
N ALA A 373 -3.74 30.53 21.23
CA ALA A 373 -5.13 30.80 20.87
C ALA A 373 -5.53 30.23 19.49
N ASN A 374 -6.83 30.05 19.27
CA ASN A 374 -7.37 29.77 17.93
C ASN A 374 -6.94 30.86 16.94
N GLY A 375 -6.52 30.45 15.75
CA GLY A 375 -6.05 31.35 14.71
C GLY A 375 -4.55 31.68 14.77
N THR A 376 -3.83 31.22 15.80
CA THR A 376 -2.36 31.36 15.85
C THR A 376 -1.76 30.66 14.63
N ARG A 377 -1.03 31.40 13.78
CA ARG A 377 -0.42 30.86 12.56
C ARG A 377 0.79 29.98 12.87
N LEU A 378 1.05 29.02 11.99
CA LEU A 378 2.25 28.20 12.06
C LEU A 378 3.33 28.68 11.10
N GLN A 379 4.58 28.54 11.54
CA GLN A 379 5.79 28.88 10.81
C GLN A 379 6.85 27.81 11.02
N ILE A 380 8.00 27.98 10.37
CA ILE A 380 9.24 27.31 10.79
C ILE A 380 10.15 28.27 11.56
N TRP A 381 10.80 27.75 12.60
CA TRP A 381 11.77 28.49 13.40
C TRP A 381 12.90 27.57 13.87
N ASP A 382 14.05 28.15 14.23
CA ASP A 382 15.13 27.39 14.87
C ASP A 382 14.61 26.54 16.02
N CYS A 383 15.00 25.27 16.03
CA CYS A 383 14.63 24.35 17.09
C CYS A 383 15.27 24.77 18.41
N GLY A 384 14.45 25.02 19.43
CA GLY A 384 14.94 25.37 20.76
C GLY A 384 15.75 24.25 21.42
N ASN A 385 16.71 24.62 22.28
CA ASN A 385 17.41 23.71 23.17
C ASN A 385 17.51 24.33 24.59
N PRO A 386 16.61 23.99 25.53
CA PRO A 386 15.53 23.00 25.39
C PRO A 386 14.41 23.48 24.45
N LEU A 387 13.61 22.55 23.94
CA LEU A 387 12.46 22.86 23.07
C LEU A 387 11.40 23.68 23.82
N GLY A 388 10.97 24.79 23.24
CA GLY A 388 9.84 25.58 23.73
C GLY A 388 8.50 24.86 23.52
N GLY A 389 7.51 25.13 24.37
CA GLY A 389 6.19 24.46 24.30
C GLY A 389 5.41 24.73 22.99
N ASN A 390 5.79 25.78 22.26
CA ASN A 390 5.24 26.15 20.95
C ASN A 390 5.85 25.36 19.77
N GLN A 391 6.88 24.54 20.04
CA GLN A 391 7.52 23.63 19.09
C GLN A 391 7.37 22.16 19.51
N GLN A 392 6.55 21.89 20.53
CA GLN A 392 6.24 20.55 21.02
C GLN A 392 4.87 20.11 20.54
N TRP A 393 4.83 18.95 19.90
CA TRP A 393 3.66 18.41 19.22
C TRP A 393 3.44 16.96 19.64
N ARG A 394 2.17 16.56 19.67
CA ARG A 394 1.73 15.17 19.84
C ARG A 394 1.02 14.72 18.58
N TRP A 395 1.39 13.54 18.12
CA TRP A 395 0.66 12.80 17.11
C TRP A 395 -0.24 11.79 17.81
N GLY A 396 -1.56 11.92 17.68
CA GLY A 396 -2.52 11.13 18.48
C GLY A 396 -3.76 11.89 18.90
#